data_AF-A0A7J8NX37-F1
#
_entry.id   AF-A0A7J8NX37-F1
#
_cell.length_a   1.000
_cell.length_b   1.000
_cell.length_c   1.000
_cell.angle_alpha   90.00
_cell.angle_beta   90.00
_cell.angle_gamma   90.00
#
_symmetry.space_group_name_H-M   'P 1'
#
loop_
_entity.id
_entity.type
_entity.pdbx_description
1 polymer ?
#
loop_
_entity_poly.entity_id
_entity_poly.type
_entity_poly.pdbx_seq_one_letter_code
_entity_poly.pdbx_strand_id
1 'polypeptide(L)'
;MDAAASMIEKAIIANPTYAEAYNNLGVLYRDAGNITMAVTAYEQCLKIDPDSRNAGQNRLLAMNYINEGDDDKLFEAHRDWGRRFMRLYPQYDSWDNPKDPERPLVIGYISPDYFTHSVSYFIEAPLIYHDYGKYQVVVYSAVVKADAKTNRFRERVVKKGGLWRDIYGIDEKKVASMIRDDKIDILVELTGHTANNKLGTMACRPAPVQVTWIGYPNTTGLPTIDYRITDSLADPPGTKQKHVEELVRLPECFLCYTPSSEAGLVSPTPALSNGFITFGSFNNLAKITPKVLQVWARILCAVPNSRLVVKCKPFCCDSVRQKFLTTLEQLGLESLRVDLLPLILLNHDHMQAYSLMDISLDTFPYAGTTTTCESLYMGVPCVTMAGSVHAHNVGVSLLSKVGLGHLIAKNEDEYVQLALQLASDVTALQNLRASLRDLMSKSPVCDGQNFISGLEATYRGMWRRYCKGDVPSSRYMEMLKKEGVPEGVTNETSKPERVTMSKDTSSVSVESNGFNQAPLSTPNLTTSEDNENQSSQTTNSGKLS
;
A
#
# COMPACT_ATOMS: atom_id res chain seq x y z
N MET A 1 -8.34 17.16 9.97
CA MET A 1 -8.63 15.74 10.29
C MET A 1 -9.29 15.61 11.65
N ASP A 2 -8.86 16.38 12.65
CA ASP A 2 -9.38 16.35 14.04
C ASP A 2 -10.90 16.44 14.17
N ALA A 3 -11.55 17.34 13.40
CA ALA A 3 -13.01 17.42 13.39
C ALA A 3 -13.69 16.10 12.97
N ALA A 4 -13.12 15.38 11.99
CA ALA A 4 -13.62 14.08 11.56
C ALA A 4 -13.37 13.00 12.64
N ALA A 5 -12.18 12.99 13.26
CA ALA A 5 -11.87 12.07 14.35
C ALA A 5 -12.86 12.26 15.53
N SER A 6 -13.06 13.51 15.97
CA SER A 6 -13.99 13.83 17.06
C SER A 6 -15.45 13.45 16.75
N MET A 7 -15.90 13.59 15.51
CA MET A 7 -17.25 13.14 15.12
C MET A 7 -17.37 11.61 15.10
N ILE A 8 -16.33 10.91 14.63
CA ILE A 8 -16.27 9.44 14.60
C ILE A 8 -16.22 8.86 16.02
N GLU A 9 -15.42 9.45 16.92
CA GLU A 9 -15.37 9.08 18.34
C GLU A 9 -16.72 9.27 19.02
N LYS A 10 -17.41 10.40 18.78
CA LYS A 10 -18.77 10.63 19.29
C LYS A 10 -19.77 9.60 18.74
N ALA A 11 -19.65 9.22 17.46
CA ALA A 11 -20.49 8.20 16.86
C ALA A 11 -20.24 6.81 17.48
N ILE A 12 -18.99 6.47 17.82
CA ILE A 12 -18.63 5.23 18.53
C ILE A 12 -19.14 5.24 19.97
N ILE A 13 -19.05 6.38 20.68
CA ILE A 13 -19.60 6.52 22.04
C ILE A 13 -21.13 6.37 22.03
N ALA A 14 -21.81 6.97 21.06
CA ALA A 14 -23.27 6.88 20.91
C ALA A 14 -23.74 5.50 20.44
N ASN A 15 -22.94 4.81 19.61
CA ASN A 15 -23.22 3.45 19.16
C ASN A 15 -21.91 2.62 19.01
N PRO A 16 -21.52 1.86 20.05
CA PRO A 16 -20.32 1.01 20.01
C PRO A 16 -20.35 -0.13 18.99
N THR A 17 -21.50 -0.44 18.37
CA THR A 17 -21.63 -1.43 17.30
C THR A 17 -21.75 -0.80 15.91
N TYR A 18 -21.41 0.48 15.76
CA TYR A 18 -21.38 1.13 14.45
C TYR A 18 -20.08 0.80 13.68
N ALA A 19 -20.07 -0.34 12.97
CA ALA A 19 -18.90 -0.87 12.26
C ALA A 19 -18.17 0.17 11.39
N GLU A 20 -18.90 0.91 10.54
CA GLU A 20 -18.30 1.84 9.57
C GLU A 20 -17.59 3.04 10.25
N ALA A 21 -17.95 3.39 11.49
CA ALA A 21 -17.19 4.40 12.25
C ALA A 21 -15.76 3.91 12.55
N TYR A 22 -15.58 2.63 12.88
CA TYR A 22 -14.25 2.04 13.10
C TYR A 22 -13.42 1.94 11.81
N ASN A 23 -14.04 1.64 10.66
CA ASN A 23 -13.37 1.70 9.36
C ASN A 23 -12.84 3.13 9.07
N ASN A 24 -13.69 4.14 9.24
CA ASN A 24 -13.30 5.53 9.02
C ASN A 24 -12.25 6.01 10.04
N LEU A 25 -12.32 5.57 11.29
CA LEU A 25 -11.28 5.83 12.30
C LEU A 25 -9.93 5.22 11.88
N GLY A 26 -9.94 3.98 11.37
CA GLY A 26 -8.75 3.32 10.85
C GLY A 26 -8.14 4.07 9.67
N VAL A 27 -8.96 4.62 8.77
CA VAL A 27 -8.51 5.47 7.65
C VAL A 27 -7.80 6.73 8.18
N LEU A 28 -8.37 7.42 9.17
CA LEU A 28 -7.72 8.58 9.77
C LEU A 28 -6.40 8.23 10.47
N TYR A 29 -6.33 7.11 11.18
CA TYR A 29 -5.09 6.66 11.80
C TYR A 29 -4.01 6.29 10.78
N ARG A 30 -4.36 5.58 9.71
CA ARG A 30 -3.44 5.23 8.61
C ARG A 30 -2.90 6.49 7.95
N ASP A 31 -3.79 7.43 7.59
CA ASP A 31 -3.41 8.68 6.95
C ASP A 31 -2.55 9.54 7.89
N ALA A 32 -2.76 9.48 9.21
CA ALA A 32 -1.89 10.10 10.23
C ALA A 32 -0.62 9.30 10.59
N GLY A 33 -0.26 8.26 9.82
CA GLY A 33 0.94 7.43 10.02
C GLY A 33 0.87 6.40 11.15
N ASN A 34 -0.26 6.30 11.85
CA ASN A 34 -0.42 5.44 13.02
C ASN A 34 -0.97 4.05 12.63
N ILE A 35 -0.15 3.27 11.95
CA ILE A 35 -0.55 2.01 11.31
C ILE A 35 -1.09 0.97 12.31
N THR A 36 -0.46 0.81 13.48
CA THR A 36 -0.92 -0.16 14.50
C THR A 36 -2.35 0.14 14.93
N MET A 37 -2.66 1.41 15.24
CA MET A 37 -4.02 1.80 15.61
C MET A 37 -5.00 1.70 14.43
N ALA A 38 -4.53 1.91 13.19
CA ALA A 38 -5.34 1.67 12.00
C ALA A 38 -5.76 0.21 11.88
N VAL A 39 -4.82 -0.74 11.99
CA VAL A 39 -5.10 -2.19 11.96
C VAL A 39 -6.09 -2.58 13.05
N THR A 40 -5.87 -2.13 14.31
CA THR A 40 -6.80 -2.39 15.42
C THR A 40 -8.21 -1.87 15.15
N ALA A 41 -8.35 -0.68 14.55
CA ALA A 41 -9.65 -0.11 14.21
C ALA A 41 -10.37 -0.92 13.10
N TYR A 42 -9.64 -1.33 12.05
CA TYR A 42 -10.22 -2.21 11.03
C TYR A 42 -10.60 -3.60 11.58
N GLU A 43 -9.82 -4.15 12.51
CA GLU A 43 -10.17 -5.40 13.19
C GLU A 43 -11.40 -5.26 14.08
N GLN A 44 -11.60 -4.11 14.73
CA GLN A 44 -12.81 -3.84 15.49
C GLN A 44 -14.03 -3.69 14.57
N CYS A 45 -13.88 -3.07 13.39
CA CYS A 45 -14.91 -3.07 12.35
C CYS A 45 -15.28 -4.50 11.94
N LEU A 46 -14.29 -5.34 11.63
CA LEU A 46 -14.48 -6.73 11.18
C LEU A 46 -15.02 -7.69 12.27
N LYS A 47 -14.91 -7.35 13.55
CA LYS A 47 -15.59 -8.08 14.64
C LYS A 47 -17.09 -7.80 14.68
N ILE A 48 -17.52 -6.63 14.21
CA ILE A 48 -18.92 -6.19 14.20
C ILE A 48 -19.58 -6.56 12.87
N ASP A 49 -18.88 -6.32 11.75
CA ASP A 49 -19.29 -6.68 10.39
C ASP A 49 -18.14 -7.47 9.71
N PRO A 50 -18.15 -8.82 9.81
CA PRO A 50 -17.10 -9.67 9.24
C PRO A 50 -16.92 -9.56 7.72
N ASP A 51 -17.96 -9.10 7.01
CA ASP A 51 -18.00 -9.00 5.55
C ASP A 51 -17.80 -7.55 5.06
N SER A 52 -17.46 -6.61 5.95
CA SER A 52 -17.12 -5.22 5.62
C SER A 52 -15.94 -5.15 4.65
N ARG A 53 -16.26 -5.01 3.36
CA ARG A 53 -15.28 -4.95 2.25
C ARG A 53 -14.21 -3.88 2.50
N ASN A 54 -14.64 -2.68 2.89
CA ASN A 54 -13.74 -1.56 3.11
C ASN A 54 -12.74 -1.86 4.23
N ALA A 55 -13.20 -2.36 5.37
CA ALA A 55 -12.34 -2.65 6.51
C ALA A 55 -11.37 -3.81 6.22
N GLY A 56 -11.82 -4.87 5.55
CA GLY A 56 -10.96 -5.97 5.13
C GLY A 56 -9.83 -5.52 4.22
N GLN A 57 -10.16 -4.81 3.13
CA GLN A 57 -9.18 -4.32 2.16
C GLN A 57 -8.24 -3.28 2.77
N ASN A 58 -8.77 -2.33 3.54
CA ASN A 58 -7.95 -1.34 4.25
C ASN A 58 -7.02 -1.98 5.30
N ARG A 59 -7.45 -3.03 6.00
CA ARG A 59 -6.60 -3.79 6.94
C ARG A 59 -5.41 -4.42 6.23
N LEU A 60 -5.66 -5.12 5.12
CA LEU A 60 -4.61 -5.76 4.32
C LEU A 60 -3.60 -4.72 3.80
N LEU A 61 -4.09 -3.60 3.25
CA LEU A 61 -3.23 -2.49 2.84
C LEU A 61 -2.43 -1.92 4.02
N ALA A 62 -3.05 -1.72 5.18
CA ALA A 62 -2.38 -1.18 6.36
C ALA A 62 -1.26 -2.09 6.89
N MET A 63 -1.48 -3.41 6.95
CA MET A 63 -0.48 -4.36 7.41
C MET A 63 0.79 -4.36 6.54
N ASN A 64 0.71 -4.03 5.24
CA ASN A 64 1.89 -3.94 4.37
C ASN A 64 2.90 -2.86 4.81
N TYR A 65 2.48 -1.79 5.51
CA TYR A 65 3.40 -0.73 5.94
C TYR A 65 4.33 -1.14 7.10
N ILE A 66 3.97 -2.19 7.84
CA ILE A 66 4.70 -2.68 9.04
C ILE A 66 5.22 -4.11 8.91
N ASN A 67 5.03 -4.74 7.74
CA ASN A 67 5.39 -6.13 7.52
C ASN A 67 6.82 -6.24 6.96
N GLU A 68 7.74 -6.73 7.79
CA GLU A 68 9.14 -6.97 7.41
C GLU A 68 9.41 -8.41 6.90
N GLY A 69 8.35 -9.23 6.71
CA GLY A 69 8.46 -10.54 6.07
C GLY A 69 9.04 -11.67 6.92
N ASP A 70 9.06 -11.49 8.24
CA ASP A 70 9.57 -12.48 9.20
C ASP A 70 8.65 -13.69 9.39
N ASP A 71 7.35 -13.52 9.11
CA ASP A 71 6.33 -14.57 9.19
C ASP A 71 5.28 -14.50 8.07
N ASP A 72 4.39 -15.49 8.04
CA ASP A 72 3.35 -15.63 7.02
C ASP A 72 2.03 -14.92 7.37
N LYS A 73 1.89 -14.22 8.51
CA LYS A 73 0.59 -13.69 8.99
C LYS A 73 -0.07 -12.77 7.98
N LEU A 74 0.74 -11.98 7.25
CA LEU A 74 0.21 -11.11 6.20
C LEU A 74 -0.32 -11.93 5.01
N PHE A 75 0.38 -12.99 4.59
CA PHE A 75 -0.10 -13.89 3.55
C PHE A 75 -1.38 -14.62 3.97
N GLU A 76 -1.44 -15.13 5.21
CA GLU A 76 -2.63 -15.79 5.76
C GLU A 76 -3.83 -14.85 5.79
N ALA A 77 -3.64 -13.61 6.24
CA ALA A 77 -4.68 -12.58 6.23
C ALA A 77 -5.23 -12.33 4.81
N HIS A 78 -4.36 -12.23 3.79
CA HIS A 78 -4.79 -12.07 2.39
C HIS A 78 -5.52 -13.31 1.88
N ARG A 79 -4.97 -14.51 2.07
CA ARG A 79 -5.54 -15.80 1.65
C ARG A 79 -6.94 -15.99 2.23
N ASP A 80 -7.10 -15.74 3.53
CA ASP A 80 -8.35 -16.00 4.24
C ASP A 80 -9.41 -14.94 3.93
N TRP A 81 -8.98 -13.68 3.69
CA TRP A 81 -9.85 -12.65 3.12
C TRP A 81 -10.31 -13.02 1.71
N GLY A 82 -9.39 -13.33 0.79
CA GLY A 82 -9.72 -13.67 -0.59
C GLY A 82 -10.60 -14.93 -0.72
N ARG A 83 -10.36 -15.95 0.10
CA ARG A 83 -11.21 -17.16 0.20
C ARG A 83 -12.64 -16.83 0.64
N ARG A 84 -12.84 -15.89 1.58
CA ARG A 84 -14.18 -15.44 2.00
C ARG A 84 -14.82 -14.53 0.94
N PHE A 85 -14.09 -13.52 0.49
CA PHE A 85 -14.54 -12.53 -0.49
C PHE A 85 -15.00 -13.17 -1.80
N MET A 86 -14.29 -14.20 -2.28
CA MET A 86 -14.67 -14.96 -3.49
C MET A 86 -16.08 -15.58 -3.40
N ARG A 87 -16.52 -16.01 -2.21
CA ARG A 87 -17.83 -16.67 -2.02
C ARG A 87 -19.02 -15.73 -2.22
N LEU A 88 -18.80 -14.42 -2.23
CA LEU A 88 -19.84 -13.40 -2.44
C LEU A 88 -20.21 -13.24 -3.93
N TYR A 89 -19.44 -13.86 -4.82
CA TYR A 89 -19.56 -13.77 -6.27
C TYR A 89 -19.76 -15.15 -6.90
N PRO A 90 -20.56 -15.29 -7.96
CA PRO A 90 -20.60 -16.53 -8.76
C PRO A 90 -19.38 -16.59 -9.69
N GLN A 91 -18.71 -17.74 -9.75
CA GLN A 91 -17.58 -17.98 -10.66
C GLN A 91 -18.06 -18.48 -12.02
N TYR A 92 -17.41 -18.02 -13.09
CA TYR A 92 -17.41 -18.72 -14.38
C TYR A 92 -16.33 -19.83 -14.38
N ASP A 93 -16.66 -20.96 -14.99
CA ASP A 93 -15.83 -22.16 -15.10
C ASP A 93 -15.45 -22.52 -16.55
N SER A 94 -16.04 -21.82 -17.51
CA SER A 94 -16.02 -22.13 -18.94
C SER A 94 -15.95 -20.85 -19.78
N TRP A 95 -15.23 -20.93 -20.90
CA TRP A 95 -14.98 -19.81 -21.82
C TRP A 95 -15.02 -20.33 -23.25
N ASP A 96 -15.60 -19.53 -24.15
CA ASP A 96 -15.70 -19.81 -25.59
C ASP A 96 -14.57 -19.17 -26.41
N ASN A 97 -13.61 -18.52 -25.75
CA ASN A 97 -12.36 -18.02 -26.34
C ASN A 97 -11.62 -19.16 -27.10
N PRO A 98 -11.40 -19.05 -28.43
CA PRO A 98 -10.75 -20.11 -29.20
C PRO A 98 -9.33 -20.39 -28.74
N LYS A 99 -9.01 -21.66 -28.43
CA LYS A 99 -7.70 -22.12 -27.92
C LYS A 99 -6.64 -22.28 -29.03
N ASP A 100 -6.46 -21.27 -29.85
CA ASP A 100 -5.32 -21.14 -30.76
C ASP A 100 -4.16 -20.47 -30.00
N PRO A 101 -2.98 -21.10 -29.85
CA PRO A 101 -1.86 -20.53 -29.10
C PRO A 101 -1.24 -19.26 -29.72
N GLU A 102 -1.39 -19.03 -31.03
CA GLU A 102 -0.66 -18.01 -31.79
C GLU A 102 -1.55 -16.89 -32.37
N ARG A 103 -2.88 -17.03 -32.33
CA ARG A 103 -3.81 -15.96 -32.76
C ARG A 103 -3.59 -14.63 -32.02
N PRO A 104 -4.06 -13.49 -32.57
CA PRO A 104 -4.19 -12.25 -31.81
C PRO A 104 -4.97 -12.44 -30.51
N LEU A 105 -4.54 -11.77 -29.44
CA LEU A 105 -5.15 -11.81 -28.12
C LEU A 105 -5.93 -10.52 -27.84
N VAL A 106 -7.01 -10.63 -27.07
CA VAL A 106 -7.72 -9.47 -26.53
C VAL A 106 -7.33 -9.29 -25.06
N ILE A 107 -6.66 -8.17 -24.76
CA ILE A 107 -6.13 -7.83 -23.44
C ILE A 107 -7.05 -6.80 -22.78
N GLY A 108 -7.65 -7.17 -21.66
CA GLY A 108 -8.49 -6.28 -20.85
C GLY A 108 -7.69 -5.66 -19.70
N TYR A 109 -7.71 -4.34 -19.54
CA TYR A 109 -7.13 -3.65 -18.39
C TYR A 109 -8.23 -3.01 -17.53
N ILE A 110 -8.33 -3.38 -16.25
CA ILE A 110 -9.38 -2.90 -15.34
C ILE A 110 -8.81 -2.14 -14.13
N SER A 111 -9.29 -0.90 -13.93
CA SER A 111 -8.82 -0.02 -12.85
C SER A 111 -9.74 1.22 -12.65
N PRO A 112 -9.85 1.78 -11.44
CA PRO A 112 -10.37 3.12 -11.22
C PRO A 112 -9.32 4.23 -11.46
N ASP A 113 -8.06 3.87 -11.76
CA ASP A 113 -6.91 4.75 -11.62
C ASP A 113 -6.40 5.38 -12.92
N TYR A 114 -7.23 5.43 -13.97
CA TYR A 114 -6.93 6.09 -15.25
C TYR A 114 -7.05 7.62 -15.20
N PHE A 115 -6.60 8.25 -14.12
CA PHE A 115 -6.53 9.70 -13.93
C PHE A 115 -5.13 10.07 -13.40
N THR A 116 -4.87 11.30 -12.98
CA THR A 116 -3.59 11.71 -12.40
C THR A 116 -3.36 11.05 -11.03
N HIS A 117 -2.85 9.82 -11.09
CA HIS A 117 -2.60 8.89 -9.99
C HIS A 117 -1.36 8.04 -10.26
N SER A 118 -0.76 7.44 -9.24
CA SER A 118 0.47 6.63 -9.31
C SER A 118 0.43 5.55 -10.41
N VAL A 119 -0.66 4.79 -10.48
CA VAL A 119 -0.88 3.71 -11.48
C VAL A 119 -0.83 4.23 -12.92
N SER A 120 -1.36 5.43 -13.18
CA SER A 120 -1.47 5.99 -14.52
C SER A 120 -0.12 6.19 -15.22
N TYR A 121 0.95 6.46 -14.46
CA TYR A 121 2.29 6.64 -15.02
C TYR A 121 2.92 5.33 -15.53
N PHE A 122 2.39 4.16 -15.13
CA PHE A 122 2.91 2.85 -15.51
C PHE A 122 2.06 2.13 -16.54
N ILE A 123 0.72 2.23 -16.45
CA ILE A 123 -0.19 1.67 -17.45
C ILE A 123 -0.15 2.42 -18.79
N GLU A 124 0.34 3.66 -18.82
CA GLU A 124 0.47 4.45 -20.06
C GLU A 124 1.33 3.73 -21.13
N ALA A 125 2.36 2.96 -20.72
CA ALA A 125 3.20 2.23 -21.67
C ALA A 125 2.43 1.13 -22.44
N PRO A 126 1.74 0.15 -21.81
CA PRO A 126 0.88 -0.79 -22.54
C PRO A 126 -0.18 -0.14 -23.44
N LEU A 127 -0.82 0.95 -22.99
CA LEU A 127 -1.84 1.64 -23.79
C LEU A 127 -1.26 2.31 -25.05
N ILE A 128 0.03 2.70 -25.04
CA ILE A 128 0.72 3.31 -26.18
C ILE A 128 1.38 2.26 -27.08
N TYR A 129 2.17 1.35 -26.51
CA TYR A 129 3.20 0.61 -27.25
C TYR A 129 2.76 -0.77 -27.75
N HIS A 130 1.61 -1.32 -27.29
CA HIS A 130 1.12 -2.61 -27.77
C HIS A 130 1.01 -2.65 -29.31
N ASP A 131 1.31 -3.81 -29.91
CA ASP A 131 0.94 -4.10 -31.29
C ASP A 131 -0.55 -4.47 -31.33
N TYR A 132 -1.42 -3.49 -31.59
CA TYR A 132 -2.89 -3.68 -31.56
C TYR A 132 -3.38 -4.66 -32.65
N GLY A 133 -2.55 -5.03 -33.63
CA GLY A 133 -2.86 -6.11 -34.58
C GLY A 133 -2.67 -7.52 -34.00
N LYS A 134 -1.90 -7.65 -32.90
CA LYS A 134 -1.63 -8.91 -32.19
C LYS A 134 -2.19 -8.94 -30.76
N TYR A 135 -2.37 -7.78 -30.15
CA TYR A 135 -2.82 -7.57 -28.76
C TYR A 135 -3.85 -6.43 -28.75
N GLN A 136 -5.10 -6.76 -29.08
CA GLN A 136 -6.19 -5.80 -29.08
C GLN A 136 -6.49 -5.36 -27.63
N VAL A 137 -6.45 -4.06 -27.37
CA VAL A 137 -6.61 -3.52 -26.00
C VAL A 137 -8.06 -3.11 -25.73
N VAL A 138 -8.59 -3.53 -24.59
CA VAL A 138 -9.87 -3.07 -24.03
C VAL A 138 -9.62 -2.49 -22.63
N VAL A 139 -10.05 -1.25 -22.40
CA VAL A 139 -9.93 -0.59 -21.09
C VAL A 139 -11.28 -0.54 -20.38
N TYR A 140 -11.31 -1.02 -19.14
CA TYR A 140 -12.45 -0.94 -18.22
C TYR A 140 -12.16 0.11 -17.14
N SER A 141 -12.58 1.35 -17.41
CA SER A 141 -12.32 2.52 -16.58
C SER A 141 -13.39 2.69 -15.50
N ALA A 142 -13.00 2.50 -14.23
CA ALA A 142 -13.84 2.79 -13.06
C ALA A 142 -13.58 4.20 -12.47
N VAL A 143 -13.02 5.11 -13.27
CA VAL A 143 -12.70 6.49 -12.87
C VAL A 143 -13.96 7.24 -12.46
N VAL A 144 -13.98 7.79 -11.24
CA VAL A 144 -15.11 8.58 -10.70
C VAL A 144 -15.27 9.93 -11.40
N LYS A 145 -14.14 10.60 -11.67
CA LYS A 145 -14.07 11.92 -12.30
C LYS A 145 -12.88 11.94 -13.25
N ALA A 146 -13.16 11.96 -14.55
CA ALA A 146 -12.14 12.03 -15.58
C ALA A 146 -11.35 13.35 -15.50
N ASP A 147 -10.06 13.28 -15.80
CA ASP A 147 -9.19 14.45 -15.97
C ASP A 147 -8.54 14.47 -17.37
N ALA A 148 -7.62 15.40 -17.61
CA ALA A 148 -6.92 15.52 -18.87
C ALA A 148 -6.14 14.25 -19.25
N LYS A 149 -5.62 13.49 -18.26
CA LYS A 149 -4.92 12.23 -18.50
C LYS A 149 -5.90 11.11 -18.84
N THR A 150 -7.06 11.04 -18.19
CA THR A 150 -8.15 10.10 -18.55
C THR A 150 -8.56 10.27 -20.01
N ASN A 151 -8.79 11.52 -20.44
CA ASN A 151 -9.19 11.82 -21.81
C ASN A 151 -8.08 11.46 -22.80
N ARG A 152 -6.82 11.79 -22.49
CA ARG A 152 -5.64 11.41 -23.29
C ARG A 152 -5.51 9.90 -23.48
N PHE A 153 -5.77 9.11 -22.45
CA PHE A 153 -5.76 7.64 -22.55
C PHE A 153 -6.89 7.13 -23.45
N ARG A 154 -8.12 7.59 -23.22
CA ARG A 154 -9.29 7.23 -24.04
C ARG A 154 -9.06 7.53 -25.52
N GLU A 155 -8.61 8.73 -25.84
CA GLU A 155 -8.31 9.15 -27.21
C GLU A 155 -7.25 8.27 -27.87
N ARG A 156 -6.15 7.95 -27.17
CA ARG A 156 -5.08 7.11 -27.70
C ARG A 156 -5.53 5.67 -27.93
N VAL A 157 -6.22 5.06 -26.97
CA VAL A 157 -6.72 3.68 -27.08
C VAL A 157 -7.69 3.56 -28.25
N VAL A 158 -8.67 4.46 -28.35
CA VAL A 158 -9.66 4.46 -29.45
C VAL A 158 -8.97 4.73 -30.79
N LYS A 159 -8.03 5.68 -30.87
CA LYS A 159 -7.29 5.99 -32.11
C LYS A 159 -6.45 4.81 -32.62
N LYS A 160 -5.95 3.94 -31.72
CA LYS A 160 -5.23 2.71 -32.11
C LYS A 160 -6.16 1.52 -32.44
N GLY A 161 -7.49 1.69 -32.34
CA GLY A 161 -8.48 0.63 -32.60
C GLY A 161 -8.85 -0.22 -31.37
N GLY A 162 -8.44 0.21 -30.17
CA GLY A 162 -8.88 -0.40 -28.91
C GLY A 162 -10.24 0.11 -28.45
N LEU A 163 -10.82 -0.55 -27.46
CA LEU A 163 -12.11 -0.20 -26.87
C LEU A 163 -11.93 0.46 -25.49
N TRP A 164 -12.77 1.45 -25.19
CA TRP A 164 -12.82 2.10 -23.88
C TRP A 164 -14.24 1.98 -23.31
N ARG A 165 -14.37 1.33 -22.15
CA ARG A 165 -15.63 1.16 -21.41
C ARG A 165 -15.55 1.90 -20.08
N ASP A 166 -16.43 2.87 -19.89
CA ASP A 166 -16.64 3.52 -18.60
C ASP A 166 -17.56 2.63 -17.75
N ILE A 167 -17.04 2.12 -16.62
CA ILE A 167 -17.69 1.14 -15.74
C ILE A 167 -17.92 1.64 -14.31
N TYR A 168 -17.68 2.93 -14.05
CA TYR A 168 -17.97 3.52 -12.75
C TYR A 168 -19.47 3.40 -12.40
N GLY A 169 -19.78 2.97 -11.17
CA GLY A 169 -21.15 2.73 -10.72
C GLY A 169 -21.83 1.47 -11.28
N ILE A 170 -21.17 0.70 -12.15
CA ILE A 170 -21.71 -0.56 -12.68
C ILE A 170 -21.41 -1.71 -11.69
N ASP A 171 -22.42 -2.53 -11.42
CA ASP A 171 -22.29 -3.75 -10.60
C ASP A 171 -21.21 -4.70 -11.15
N GLU A 172 -20.37 -5.24 -10.27
CA GLU A 172 -19.19 -6.02 -10.64
C GLU A 172 -19.52 -7.31 -11.41
N LYS A 173 -20.71 -7.91 -11.22
CA LYS A 173 -21.18 -9.09 -11.97
C LYS A 173 -21.61 -8.69 -13.38
N LYS A 174 -22.21 -7.50 -13.55
CA LYS A 174 -22.48 -6.94 -14.89
C LYS A 174 -21.20 -6.58 -15.64
N VAL A 175 -20.20 -6.03 -14.96
CA VAL A 175 -18.86 -5.80 -15.55
C VAL A 175 -18.23 -7.14 -15.97
N ALA A 176 -18.36 -8.19 -15.14
CA ALA A 176 -17.89 -9.53 -15.48
C ALA A 176 -18.59 -10.11 -16.73
N SER A 177 -19.89 -9.87 -16.92
CA SER A 177 -20.59 -10.21 -18.17
C SER A 177 -20.01 -9.46 -19.38
N MET A 178 -19.81 -8.13 -19.29
CA MET A 178 -19.25 -7.33 -20.38
C MET A 178 -17.88 -7.85 -20.84
N ILE A 179 -17.02 -8.27 -19.90
CA ILE A 179 -15.70 -8.85 -20.18
C ILE A 179 -15.81 -10.17 -20.98
N ARG A 180 -16.87 -10.96 -20.76
CA ARG A 180 -17.13 -12.19 -21.53
C ARG A 180 -17.74 -11.91 -22.90
N ASP A 181 -18.54 -10.87 -23.02
CA ASP A 181 -19.10 -10.41 -24.30
C ASP A 181 -17.99 -9.85 -25.20
N ASP A 182 -17.02 -9.13 -24.61
CA ASP A 182 -15.81 -8.62 -25.28
C ASP A 182 -14.75 -9.69 -25.62
N LYS A 183 -14.96 -10.95 -25.22
CA LYS A 183 -14.03 -12.07 -25.43
C LYS A 183 -12.59 -11.77 -24.96
N ILE A 184 -12.46 -11.12 -23.80
CA ILE A 184 -11.14 -10.91 -23.18
C ILE A 184 -10.45 -12.25 -22.92
N ASP A 185 -9.21 -12.38 -23.39
CA ASP A 185 -8.37 -13.56 -23.19
C ASP A 185 -7.56 -13.46 -21.89
N ILE A 186 -7.00 -12.27 -21.64
CA ILE A 186 -6.20 -11.96 -20.46
C ILE A 186 -6.77 -10.69 -19.83
N LEU A 187 -7.32 -10.81 -18.63
CA LEU A 187 -7.79 -9.66 -17.84
C LEU A 187 -6.73 -9.29 -16.80
N VAL A 188 -6.29 -8.04 -16.84
CA VAL A 188 -5.23 -7.48 -16.00
C VAL A 188 -5.82 -6.42 -15.07
N GLU A 189 -5.79 -6.72 -13.78
CA GLU A 189 -6.25 -5.87 -12.69
C GLU A 189 -5.08 -5.05 -12.14
N LEU A 190 -5.30 -3.75 -11.88
CA LEU A 190 -4.21 -2.79 -11.68
C LEU A 190 -4.21 -2.08 -10.31
N THR A 191 -4.98 -2.57 -9.32
CA THR A 191 -5.35 -1.79 -8.13
C THR A 191 -5.28 -2.60 -6.81
N GLY A 192 -5.51 -3.91 -6.84
CA GLY A 192 -5.49 -4.81 -5.67
C GLY A 192 -6.40 -4.34 -4.53
N HIS A 193 -5.91 -4.37 -3.28
CA HIS A 193 -6.71 -3.95 -2.10
C HIS A 193 -6.72 -2.43 -1.83
N THR A 194 -6.39 -1.61 -2.83
CA THR A 194 -6.53 -0.14 -2.71
C THR A 194 -7.96 0.33 -3.08
N ALA A 195 -8.27 1.62 -2.91
CA ALA A 195 -9.64 2.13 -2.97
C ALA A 195 -10.31 1.90 -4.34
N ASN A 196 -11.63 1.66 -4.34
CA ASN A 196 -12.47 1.49 -5.53
C ASN A 196 -12.04 0.37 -6.51
N ASN A 197 -11.23 -0.59 -6.06
CA ASN A 197 -10.82 -1.77 -6.83
C ASN A 197 -11.99 -2.56 -7.44
N LYS A 198 -11.66 -3.45 -8.38
CA LYS A 198 -12.60 -4.34 -9.08
C LYS A 198 -12.30 -5.81 -8.82
N LEU A 199 -11.75 -6.13 -7.64
CA LEU A 199 -11.49 -7.51 -7.24
C LEU A 199 -12.77 -8.37 -7.20
N GLY A 200 -13.96 -7.79 -7.04
CA GLY A 200 -15.23 -8.53 -7.16
C GLY A 200 -15.50 -8.99 -8.59
N THR A 201 -15.15 -8.18 -9.60
CA THR A 201 -15.16 -8.62 -11.00
C THR A 201 -14.15 -9.75 -11.22
N MET A 202 -12.96 -9.67 -10.64
CA MET A 202 -11.96 -10.76 -10.72
C MET A 202 -12.43 -12.04 -10.00
N ALA A 203 -13.23 -11.91 -8.92
CA ALA A 203 -13.80 -13.03 -8.17
C ALA A 203 -14.87 -13.81 -8.97
N CYS A 204 -15.49 -13.16 -9.96
CA CYS A 204 -16.34 -13.84 -10.94
C CYS A 204 -15.55 -14.68 -11.95
N ARG A 205 -14.23 -14.47 -12.12
CA ARG A 205 -13.39 -15.12 -13.13
C ARG A 205 -13.89 -14.99 -14.59
N PRO A 206 -14.26 -13.78 -15.06
CA PRO A 206 -14.84 -13.59 -16.39
C PRO A 206 -13.90 -13.98 -17.54
N ALA A 207 -12.60 -13.73 -17.44
CA ALA A 207 -11.61 -14.09 -18.45
C ALA A 207 -10.92 -15.44 -18.14
N PRO A 208 -10.47 -16.19 -19.16
CA PRO A 208 -9.82 -17.49 -18.98
C PRO A 208 -8.43 -17.41 -18.32
N VAL A 209 -7.74 -16.27 -18.45
CA VAL A 209 -6.51 -15.95 -17.72
C VAL A 209 -6.71 -14.63 -16.98
N GLN A 210 -6.37 -14.59 -15.70
CA GLN A 210 -6.46 -13.40 -14.87
C GLN A 210 -5.12 -13.03 -14.23
N VAL A 211 -4.78 -11.74 -14.27
CA VAL A 211 -3.50 -11.20 -13.84
C VAL A 211 -3.71 -10.00 -12.92
N THR A 212 -2.85 -9.83 -11.92
CA THR A 212 -2.73 -8.59 -11.14
C THR A 212 -1.35 -7.95 -11.32
N TRP A 213 -1.29 -6.62 -11.39
CA TRP A 213 -0.06 -5.86 -11.66
C TRP A 213 -0.13 -4.44 -11.06
N ILE A 214 1.04 -3.82 -10.84
CA ILE A 214 1.31 -2.44 -10.34
C ILE A 214 0.64 -1.91 -9.07
N GLY A 215 -0.69 -1.92 -8.93
CA GLY A 215 -1.38 -1.13 -7.91
C GLY A 215 -1.21 -1.59 -6.47
N TYR A 216 -0.70 -2.81 -6.27
CA TYR A 216 -0.63 -3.45 -4.96
C TYR A 216 0.66 -4.26 -4.77
N PRO A 217 1.37 -4.10 -3.63
CA PRO A 217 2.72 -4.62 -3.44
C PRO A 217 2.76 -6.09 -2.96
N ASN A 218 1.63 -6.80 -3.01
CA ASN A 218 1.49 -8.12 -2.39
C ASN A 218 0.48 -8.99 -3.15
N THR A 219 0.24 -10.21 -2.66
CA THR A 219 -0.87 -11.08 -3.09
C THR A 219 -2.23 -10.38 -2.93
N THR A 220 -3.15 -10.60 -3.88
CA THR A 220 -4.57 -10.26 -3.70
C THR A 220 -5.27 -11.25 -2.78
N GLY A 221 -4.68 -12.43 -2.57
CA GLY A 221 -5.27 -13.55 -1.84
C GLY A 221 -6.41 -14.25 -2.58
N LEU A 222 -6.77 -13.78 -3.78
CA LEU A 222 -7.97 -14.19 -4.49
C LEU A 222 -7.70 -15.45 -5.35
N PRO A 223 -8.33 -16.61 -5.07
CA PRO A 223 -8.01 -17.87 -5.75
C PRO A 223 -8.28 -17.91 -7.25
N THR A 224 -9.01 -16.93 -7.80
CA THR A 224 -9.34 -16.83 -9.23
C THR A 224 -8.31 -16.08 -10.06
N ILE A 225 -7.33 -15.39 -9.45
CA ILE A 225 -6.26 -14.71 -10.18
C ILE A 225 -5.09 -15.69 -10.38
N ASP A 226 -4.66 -15.88 -11.63
CA ASP A 226 -3.64 -16.85 -11.99
C ASP A 226 -2.23 -16.36 -11.71
N TYR A 227 -1.96 -15.09 -12.04
CA TYR A 227 -0.61 -14.56 -12.11
C TYR A 227 -0.48 -13.17 -11.45
N ARG A 228 0.66 -12.93 -10.82
CA ARG A 228 1.09 -11.60 -10.38
C ARG A 228 2.37 -11.21 -11.11
N ILE A 229 2.35 -10.08 -11.81
CA ILE A 229 3.52 -9.58 -12.55
C ILE A 229 4.47 -8.83 -11.61
N THR A 230 5.74 -9.17 -11.67
CA THR A 230 6.85 -8.64 -10.88
C THR A 230 8.16 -8.74 -11.69
N ASP A 231 9.33 -8.59 -11.06
CA ASP A 231 10.65 -8.86 -11.65
C ASP A 231 11.57 -9.60 -10.67
N SER A 232 12.79 -9.93 -11.11
CA SER A 232 13.77 -10.69 -10.34
C SER A 232 14.47 -9.91 -9.23
N LEU A 233 14.24 -8.60 -9.11
CA LEU A 233 14.82 -7.74 -8.07
C LEU A 233 13.78 -7.44 -6.98
N ALA A 234 12.55 -7.10 -7.38
CA ALA A 234 11.44 -6.89 -6.46
C ALA A 234 11.00 -8.20 -5.77
N ASP A 235 10.85 -9.29 -6.55
CA ASP A 235 10.62 -10.64 -6.03
C ASP A 235 11.71 -11.60 -6.55
N PRO A 236 12.86 -11.74 -5.88
CA PRO A 236 13.89 -12.69 -6.29
C PRO A 236 13.36 -14.12 -6.47
N PRO A 237 13.95 -14.95 -7.36
CA PRO A 237 13.50 -16.34 -7.56
C PRO A 237 13.42 -17.19 -6.29
N GLY A 238 14.27 -16.89 -5.29
CA GLY A 238 14.27 -17.50 -3.96
C GLY A 238 13.51 -16.72 -2.89
N THR A 239 12.59 -15.81 -3.25
CA THR A 239 11.76 -15.08 -2.27
C THR A 239 10.97 -16.03 -1.38
N LYS A 240 10.91 -15.72 -0.08
CA LYS A 240 10.07 -16.45 0.89
C LYS A 240 8.64 -15.91 0.96
N GLN A 241 8.38 -14.73 0.40
CA GLN A 241 7.05 -14.11 0.44
C GLN A 241 6.04 -14.94 -0.36
N LYS A 242 5.10 -15.55 0.36
CA LYS A 242 4.05 -16.39 -0.24
C LYS A 242 3.01 -15.55 -0.97
N HIS A 243 2.51 -16.12 -2.06
CA HIS A 243 1.48 -15.54 -2.93
C HIS A 243 0.42 -16.60 -3.26
N VAL A 244 -0.78 -16.17 -3.62
CA VAL A 244 -1.84 -17.09 -4.12
C VAL A 244 -1.70 -17.25 -5.64
N GLU A 245 -1.29 -16.17 -6.29
CA GLU A 245 -0.95 -16.09 -7.70
C GLU A 245 0.43 -16.69 -7.98
N GLU A 246 0.63 -17.22 -9.19
CA GLU A 246 1.96 -17.61 -9.66
C GLU A 246 2.76 -16.35 -10.05
N LEU A 247 3.94 -16.13 -9.44
CA LEU A 247 4.78 -14.96 -9.71
C LEU A 247 5.43 -15.04 -11.09
N VAL A 248 5.13 -14.07 -11.96
CA VAL A 248 5.74 -13.95 -13.29
C VAL A 248 6.67 -12.76 -13.32
N ARG A 249 7.94 -13.04 -13.63
CA ARG A 249 9.03 -12.05 -13.64
C ARG A 249 9.25 -11.55 -15.06
N LEU A 250 9.10 -10.24 -15.28
CA LEU A 250 9.55 -9.60 -16.51
C LEU A 250 11.09 -9.58 -16.57
N PRO A 251 11.70 -9.59 -17.77
CA PRO A 251 13.16 -9.70 -17.91
C PRO A 251 13.92 -8.47 -17.39
N GLU A 252 13.33 -7.28 -17.54
CA GLU A 252 13.94 -6.03 -17.12
C GLU A 252 13.35 -5.52 -15.79
N CYS A 253 12.54 -4.47 -15.83
CA CYS A 253 11.81 -3.94 -14.68
C CYS A 253 10.33 -4.37 -14.77
N PHE A 254 9.68 -4.60 -13.64
CA PHE A 254 8.22 -4.83 -13.60
C PHE A 254 7.39 -3.56 -13.84
N LEU A 255 8.05 -2.40 -13.90
CA LEU A 255 7.47 -1.07 -14.08
C LEU A 255 8.09 -0.38 -15.31
N CYS A 256 7.25 0.32 -16.07
CA CYS A 256 7.69 1.28 -17.09
C CYS A 256 7.09 2.65 -16.79
N TYR A 257 7.86 3.51 -16.12
CA TYR A 257 7.48 4.88 -15.80
C TYR A 257 7.41 5.73 -17.08
N THR A 258 6.27 6.38 -17.31
CA THR A 258 6.12 7.44 -18.30
C THR A 258 6.20 8.79 -17.60
N PRO A 259 7.28 9.57 -17.78
CA PRO A 259 7.44 10.85 -17.11
C PRO A 259 6.32 11.85 -17.46
N SER A 260 5.99 12.73 -16.50
CA SER A 260 5.05 13.82 -16.78
C SER A 260 5.65 14.82 -17.77
N SER A 261 4.85 15.25 -18.75
CA SER A 261 5.19 16.38 -19.63
C SER A 261 5.25 17.73 -18.89
N GLU A 262 4.74 17.78 -17.66
CA GLU A 262 4.81 18.95 -16.76
C GLU A 262 6.05 18.94 -15.84
N ALA A 263 6.89 17.91 -15.92
CA ALA A 263 8.16 17.87 -15.20
C ALA A 263 9.13 18.90 -15.81
N GLY A 264 9.11 20.11 -15.27
CA GLY A 264 9.95 21.24 -15.71
C GLY A 264 11.46 21.00 -15.52
N LEU A 265 12.25 22.07 -15.61
CA LEU A 265 13.72 21.96 -15.59
C LEU A 265 14.27 21.33 -14.29
N VAL A 266 15.39 20.61 -14.39
CA VAL A 266 16.16 20.19 -13.21
C VAL A 266 16.89 21.40 -12.66
N SER A 267 16.57 21.81 -11.44
CA SER A 267 17.33 22.84 -10.71
C SER A 267 18.71 22.31 -10.29
N PRO A 268 19.72 23.18 -10.10
CA PRO A 268 20.96 22.83 -9.40
C PRO A 268 20.69 22.33 -7.96
N THR A 269 21.70 21.69 -7.38
CA THR A 269 21.70 21.17 -6.00
C THR A 269 21.54 22.32 -5.00
N PRO A 270 20.44 22.39 -4.21
CA PRO A 270 20.19 23.45 -3.23
C PRO A 270 21.34 23.78 -2.28
N ALA A 271 22.11 22.77 -1.85
CA ALA A 271 23.29 22.94 -0.99
C ALA A 271 24.33 23.94 -1.52
N LEU A 272 24.38 24.16 -2.84
CA LEU A 272 25.27 25.16 -3.46
C LEU A 272 24.87 26.62 -3.17
N SER A 273 23.58 26.88 -2.88
CA SER A 273 23.06 28.24 -2.68
C SER A 273 22.65 28.53 -1.24
N ASN A 274 22.15 27.52 -0.51
CA ASN A 274 21.72 27.67 0.89
C ASN A 274 22.84 27.34 1.92
N GLY A 275 23.91 26.66 1.50
CA GLY A 275 25.03 26.27 2.35
C GLY A 275 24.81 25.03 3.25
N PHE A 276 23.73 24.27 3.06
CA PHE A 276 23.43 23.06 3.85
C PHE A 276 22.71 21.97 3.04
N ILE A 277 22.93 20.71 3.43
CA ILE A 277 22.23 19.56 2.82
C ILE A 277 20.77 19.54 3.28
N THR A 278 19.84 19.38 2.34
CA THR A 278 18.43 19.13 2.61
C THR A 278 18.05 17.71 2.17
N PHE A 279 17.81 16.85 3.14
CA PHE A 279 17.18 15.55 2.90
C PHE A 279 15.69 15.74 2.68
N GLY A 280 15.03 14.81 1.97
CA GLY A 280 13.58 14.88 1.83
C GLY A 280 12.87 13.58 1.48
N SER A 281 11.57 13.52 1.75
CA SER A 281 10.73 12.40 1.33
C SER A 281 9.30 12.87 1.06
N PHE A 282 8.80 12.55 -0.13
CA PHE A 282 7.42 12.85 -0.56
C PHE A 282 6.51 11.61 -0.52
N ASN A 283 6.95 10.56 0.18
CA ASN A 283 6.18 9.35 0.44
C ASN A 283 4.98 9.65 1.37
N ASN A 284 3.92 8.84 1.23
CA ASN A 284 2.76 8.92 2.13
C ASN A 284 3.21 8.64 3.58
N LEU A 285 2.70 9.41 4.54
CA LEU A 285 2.98 9.31 5.97
C LEU A 285 2.73 7.90 6.52
N ALA A 286 1.82 7.14 5.92
CA ALA A 286 1.61 5.72 6.21
C ALA A 286 2.87 4.83 6.06
N LYS A 287 3.81 5.21 5.19
CA LYS A 287 5.10 4.51 4.99
C LYS A 287 6.21 5.00 5.93
N ILE A 288 6.03 6.15 6.59
CA ILE A 288 7.03 6.77 7.46
C ILE A 288 6.80 6.23 8.88
N THR A 289 7.21 4.98 9.09
CA THR A 289 7.06 4.27 10.37
C THR A 289 8.00 4.84 11.44
N PRO A 290 7.79 4.54 12.74
CA PRO A 290 8.73 4.94 13.81
C PRO A 290 10.18 4.50 13.55
N LYS A 291 10.37 3.33 12.93
CA LYS A 291 11.69 2.78 12.56
C LYS A 291 12.37 3.64 11.47
N VAL A 292 11.61 4.07 10.46
CA VAL A 292 12.10 5.01 9.44
C VAL A 292 12.52 6.34 10.05
N LEU A 293 11.69 6.90 10.96
CA LEU A 293 12.01 8.15 11.64
C LEU A 293 13.28 8.06 12.49
N GLN A 294 13.51 6.93 13.18
CA GLN A 294 14.74 6.68 13.94
C GLN A 294 15.98 6.69 13.02
N VAL A 295 15.92 6.02 11.86
CA VAL A 295 17.04 6.00 10.89
C VAL A 295 17.27 7.37 10.25
N TRP A 296 16.21 8.11 9.90
CA TRP A 296 16.35 9.48 9.40
C TRP A 296 16.91 10.43 10.46
N ALA A 297 16.54 10.26 11.73
CA ALA A 297 17.14 11.01 12.84
C ALA A 297 18.65 10.74 12.97
N ARG A 298 19.09 9.48 12.84
CA ARG A 298 20.52 9.13 12.81
C ARG A 298 21.27 9.89 11.71
N ILE A 299 20.70 10.02 10.51
CA ILE A 299 21.30 10.78 9.39
C ILE A 299 21.40 12.27 9.75
N LEU A 300 20.29 12.90 10.17
CA LEU A 300 20.25 14.34 10.45
C LEU A 300 21.10 14.74 11.67
N CYS A 301 21.27 13.86 12.66
CA CYS A 301 22.19 14.08 13.78
C CYS A 301 23.65 13.98 13.34
N ALA A 302 23.97 13.09 12.38
CA ALA A 302 25.32 12.91 11.84
C ALA A 302 25.71 13.96 10.76
N VAL A 303 24.75 14.69 10.18
CA VAL A 303 25.00 15.86 9.31
C VAL A 303 24.50 17.14 10.01
N PRO A 304 25.35 17.85 10.78
CA PRO A 304 24.98 19.13 11.39
C PRO A 304 24.45 20.14 10.36
N ASN A 305 23.55 21.03 10.80
CA ASN A 305 22.87 22.05 9.99
C ASN A 305 21.99 21.53 8.83
N SER A 306 21.97 20.23 8.53
CA SER A 306 21.09 19.68 7.48
C SER A 306 19.61 19.85 7.82
N ARG A 307 18.76 19.96 6.79
CA ARG A 307 17.29 20.03 6.92
C ARG A 307 16.62 18.75 6.44
N LEU A 308 15.37 18.55 6.83
CA LEU A 308 14.47 17.52 6.31
C LEU A 308 13.18 18.15 5.78
N VAL A 309 12.87 17.96 4.49
CA VAL A 309 11.58 18.34 3.91
C VAL A 309 10.69 17.12 3.70
N VAL A 310 9.50 17.10 4.32
CA VAL A 310 8.53 15.99 4.19
C VAL A 310 7.24 16.52 3.60
N LYS A 311 6.80 15.97 2.46
CA LYS A 311 5.54 16.36 1.82
C LYS A 311 4.50 15.26 1.95
N CYS A 312 3.40 15.55 2.62
CA CYS A 312 2.26 14.63 2.68
C CYS A 312 0.95 15.40 2.91
N LYS A 313 -0.14 14.90 2.32
CA LYS A 313 -1.50 15.48 2.43
C LYS A 313 -1.95 15.83 3.87
N PRO A 314 -1.71 14.99 4.91
CA PRO A 314 -2.11 15.26 6.29
C PRO A 314 -1.47 16.50 6.93
N PHE A 315 -0.35 17.02 6.39
CA PHE A 315 0.33 18.22 6.94
C PHE A 315 -0.42 19.53 6.70
N CYS A 316 -1.64 19.48 6.15
CA CYS A 316 -2.63 20.56 6.24
C CYS A 316 -3.39 20.57 7.59
N CYS A 317 -3.08 19.66 8.51
CA CYS A 317 -3.71 19.53 9.83
C CYS A 317 -2.67 19.76 10.93
N ASP A 318 -2.83 20.81 11.73
CA ASP A 318 -1.80 21.26 12.69
C ASP A 318 -1.50 20.22 13.77
N SER A 319 -2.49 19.45 14.20
CA SER A 319 -2.32 18.30 15.11
C SER A 319 -1.33 17.26 14.58
N VAL A 320 -1.40 16.95 13.28
CA VAL A 320 -0.53 15.98 12.62
C VAL A 320 0.87 16.56 12.42
N ARG A 321 0.97 17.85 12.08
CA ARG A 321 2.25 18.58 12.03
C ARG A 321 2.94 18.54 13.39
N GLN A 322 2.25 18.98 14.45
CA GLN A 322 2.80 19.04 15.80
C GLN A 322 3.20 17.67 16.32
N LYS A 323 2.37 16.64 16.11
CA LYS A 323 2.73 15.26 16.49
C LYS A 323 4.00 14.79 15.79
N PHE A 324 4.13 15.04 14.49
CA PHE A 324 5.31 14.66 13.72
C PHE A 324 6.58 15.38 14.20
N LEU A 325 6.50 16.70 14.42
CA LEU A 325 7.59 17.50 14.96
C LEU A 325 8.00 17.01 16.36
N THR A 326 7.06 16.79 17.27
CA THR A 326 7.33 16.30 18.62
C THR A 326 7.94 14.88 18.63
N THR A 327 7.57 14.01 17.69
CA THR A 327 8.27 12.72 17.52
C THR A 327 9.72 12.89 17.06
N LEU A 328 10.01 13.88 16.20
CA LEU A 328 11.39 14.18 15.78
C LEU A 328 12.21 14.84 16.91
N GLU A 329 11.60 15.74 17.70
CA GLU A 329 12.21 16.34 18.88
C GLU A 329 12.60 15.27 19.92
N GLN A 330 11.73 14.27 20.13
CA GLN A 330 12.02 13.10 20.97
C GLN A 330 13.18 12.22 20.46
N LEU A 331 13.50 12.31 19.16
CA LEU A 331 14.65 11.64 18.53
C LEU A 331 15.90 12.55 18.45
N GLY A 332 15.86 13.73 19.07
CA GLY A 332 16.99 14.68 19.13
C GLY A 332 17.07 15.64 17.95
N LEU A 333 16.01 15.78 17.15
CA LEU A 333 15.97 16.71 16.02
C LEU A 333 15.15 17.98 16.33
N GLU A 334 15.82 19.12 16.25
CA GLU A 334 15.18 20.43 16.37
C GLU A 334 14.11 20.65 15.28
N SER A 335 12.88 21.00 15.68
CA SER A 335 11.77 21.24 14.76
C SER A 335 12.03 22.35 13.73
N LEU A 336 12.90 23.32 14.06
CA LEU A 336 13.38 24.35 13.12
C LEU A 336 14.13 23.81 11.90
N ARG A 337 14.62 22.55 11.95
CA ARG A 337 15.30 21.87 10.83
C ARG A 337 14.34 21.09 9.92
N VAL A 338 13.03 21.11 10.19
CA VAL A 338 12.03 20.24 9.55
C VAL A 338 10.95 21.05 8.83
N ASP A 339 10.86 20.91 7.51
CA ASP A 339 9.89 21.59 6.66
C ASP A 339 8.77 20.63 6.25
N LEU A 340 7.58 20.80 6.83
CA LEU A 340 6.41 19.96 6.54
C LEU A 340 5.50 20.62 5.51
N LEU A 341 5.36 19.98 4.33
CA LEU A 341 4.59 20.49 3.20
C LEU A 341 3.27 19.73 3.02
N PRO A 342 2.12 20.41 2.85
CA PRO A 342 0.85 19.77 2.53
C PRO A 342 0.82 19.26 1.08
N LEU A 343 -0.32 18.71 0.65
CA LEU A 343 -0.54 18.32 -0.74
C LEU A 343 -0.45 19.53 -1.68
N ILE A 344 0.38 19.43 -2.71
CA ILE A 344 0.42 20.36 -3.84
C ILE A 344 -0.52 19.81 -4.93
N LEU A 345 -1.47 20.62 -5.39
CA LEU A 345 -2.55 20.17 -6.28
C LEU A 345 -2.16 20.10 -7.77
N LEU A 346 -1.29 21.00 -8.23
CA LEU A 346 -0.85 21.06 -9.62
C LEU A 346 0.37 20.14 -9.82
N ASN A 347 0.39 19.34 -10.89
CA ASN A 347 1.47 18.37 -11.09
C ASN A 347 2.80 19.07 -11.39
N HIS A 348 2.82 20.10 -12.23
CA HIS A 348 3.98 20.99 -12.39
C HIS A 348 4.61 21.40 -11.05
N ASP A 349 3.83 22.01 -10.15
CA ASP A 349 4.34 22.54 -8.87
C ASP A 349 4.78 21.41 -7.91
N HIS A 350 4.08 20.26 -7.95
CA HIS A 350 4.49 19.06 -7.22
C HIS A 350 5.86 18.53 -7.69
N MET A 351 6.13 18.56 -9.00
CA MET A 351 7.42 18.19 -9.58
C MET A 351 8.49 19.23 -9.23
N GLN A 352 8.18 20.53 -9.30
CA GLN A 352 9.14 21.57 -8.91
C GLN A 352 9.52 21.53 -7.43
N ALA A 353 8.67 21.00 -6.54
CA ALA A 353 9.01 20.84 -5.13
C ALA A 353 10.23 19.92 -4.88
N TYR A 354 10.62 19.06 -5.82
CA TYR A 354 11.89 18.30 -5.72
C TYR A 354 13.13 19.21 -5.85
N SER A 355 12.99 20.47 -6.24
CA SER A 355 14.05 21.49 -6.12
C SER A 355 14.32 21.94 -4.67
N LEU A 356 13.51 21.51 -3.69
CA LEU A 356 13.70 21.84 -2.28
C LEU A 356 14.64 20.88 -1.53
N MET A 357 15.03 19.76 -2.15
CA MET A 357 15.88 18.74 -1.52
C MET A 357 17.08 18.38 -2.39
N ASP A 358 18.17 18.02 -1.73
CA ASP A 358 19.42 17.56 -2.34
C ASP A 358 19.43 16.02 -2.47
N ILE A 359 18.92 15.31 -1.46
CA ILE A 359 18.92 13.84 -1.36
C ILE A 359 17.53 13.36 -0.93
N SER A 360 16.96 12.43 -1.67
CA SER A 360 15.72 11.75 -1.29
C SER A 360 16.00 10.54 -0.40
N LEU A 361 15.24 10.41 0.68
CA LEU A 361 15.26 9.28 1.58
C LEU A 361 14.03 8.41 1.33
N ASP A 362 14.23 7.19 0.83
CA ASP A 362 13.13 6.25 0.62
C ASP A 362 12.68 5.58 1.93
N THR A 363 11.44 5.13 1.98
CA THR A 363 10.84 4.50 3.17
C THR A 363 11.01 2.98 3.17
N PHE A 364 10.92 2.34 4.34
CA PHE A 364 11.00 0.88 4.50
C PHE A 364 10.14 0.42 5.69
N PRO A 365 9.62 -0.83 5.70
CA PRO A 365 9.74 -1.88 4.69
C PRO A 365 8.88 -1.65 3.43
N TYR A 366 8.19 -0.50 3.32
CA TYR A 366 7.43 -0.12 2.13
C TYR A 366 8.13 1.03 1.41
N ALA A 367 8.83 0.72 0.32
CA ALA A 367 9.53 1.67 -0.55
C ALA A 367 8.61 2.57 -1.37
N GLY A 368 9.16 3.66 -1.87
CA GLY A 368 8.59 4.53 -2.88
C GLY A 368 8.41 3.82 -4.22
N THR A 369 7.71 4.48 -5.14
CA THR A 369 7.51 3.94 -6.49
C THR A 369 7.44 5.09 -7.47
N THR A 370 6.27 5.72 -7.63
CA THR A 370 6.13 6.97 -8.41
C THR A 370 6.98 8.08 -7.80
N THR A 371 7.00 8.23 -6.48
CA THR A 371 7.84 9.18 -5.74
C THR A 371 9.34 9.00 -6.03
N THR A 372 9.83 7.76 -6.03
CA THR A 372 11.22 7.43 -6.37
C THR A 372 11.51 7.75 -7.84
N CYS A 373 10.60 7.42 -8.77
CA CYS A 373 10.75 7.75 -10.19
C CYS A 373 10.78 9.28 -10.43
N GLU A 374 9.86 10.02 -9.79
CA GLU A 374 9.80 11.48 -9.86
C GLU A 374 11.05 12.14 -9.27
N SER A 375 11.54 11.66 -8.12
CA SER A 375 12.77 12.12 -7.48
C SER A 375 13.95 12.04 -8.46
N LEU A 376 14.21 10.84 -8.99
CA LEU A 376 15.30 10.62 -9.93
C LEU A 376 15.11 11.45 -11.22
N TYR A 377 13.89 11.55 -11.74
CA TYR A 377 13.59 12.33 -12.94
C TYR A 377 13.71 13.85 -12.73
N MET A 378 13.54 14.34 -11.49
CA MET A 378 13.81 15.74 -11.10
C MET A 378 15.25 15.98 -10.62
N GLY A 379 16.14 14.99 -10.81
CA GLY A 379 17.57 15.11 -10.50
C GLY A 379 17.91 14.92 -9.01
N VAL A 380 16.99 14.43 -8.18
CA VAL A 380 17.25 14.15 -6.77
C VAL A 380 17.64 12.68 -6.62
N PRO A 381 18.91 12.34 -6.29
CA PRO A 381 19.29 10.96 -5.98
C PRO A 381 18.53 10.46 -4.76
N CYS A 382 18.20 9.17 -4.77
CA CYS A 382 17.43 8.53 -3.71
C CYS A 382 18.29 7.45 -3.05
N VAL A 383 18.21 7.32 -1.72
CA VAL A 383 18.77 6.17 -0.98
C VAL A 383 17.61 5.24 -0.62
N THR A 384 17.74 3.95 -0.98
CA THR A 384 16.76 2.90 -0.66
C THR A 384 17.42 1.78 0.14
N MET A 385 16.61 0.89 0.72
CA MET A 385 17.07 -0.32 1.37
C MET A 385 16.48 -1.56 0.69
N ALA A 386 17.22 -2.67 0.71
CA ALA A 386 16.78 -3.99 0.29
C ALA A 386 16.26 -4.81 1.47
N GLY A 387 15.33 -5.73 1.21
CA GLY A 387 14.79 -6.62 2.22
C GLY A 387 14.16 -7.90 1.67
N SER A 388 13.32 -8.51 2.50
CA SER A 388 12.70 -9.82 2.31
C SER A 388 11.41 -9.80 1.45
N VAL A 389 10.79 -8.63 1.29
CA VAL A 389 9.44 -8.48 0.69
C VAL A 389 9.43 -7.54 -0.51
N HIS A 390 8.51 -7.79 -1.44
CA HIS A 390 8.30 -7.01 -2.66
C HIS A 390 8.19 -5.52 -2.37
N ALA A 391 7.38 -5.12 -1.38
CA ALA A 391 7.16 -3.73 -1.00
C ALA A 391 8.46 -2.98 -0.67
N HIS A 392 9.46 -3.69 -0.13
CA HIS A 392 10.78 -3.14 0.24
C HIS A 392 11.67 -3.04 -1.01
N ASN A 393 11.61 -4.06 -1.87
CA ASN A 393 12.49 -4.20 -3.03
C ASN A 393 12.03 -3.45 -4.29
N VAL A 394 10.91 -2.71 -4.26
CA VAL A 394 10.53 -1.83 -5.39
C VAL A 394 11.62 -0.78 -5.66
N GLY A 395 12.15 -0.15 -4.61
CA GLY A 395 13.28 0.78 -4.73
C GLY A 395 14.55 0.10 -5.27
N VAL A 396 14.80 -1.15 -4.87
CA VAL A 396 15.93 -1.96 -5.36
C VAL A 396 15.84 -2.17 -6.87
N SER A 397 14.67 -2.55 -7.39
CA SER A 397 14.47 -2.73 -8.84
C SER A 397 14.70 -1.41 -9.60
N LEU A 398 14.05 -0.33 -9.17
CA LEU A 398 14.16 0.98 -9.81
C LEU A 398 15.60 1.49 -9.86
N LEU A 399 16.30 1.55 -8.71
CA LEU A 399 17.67 2.06 -8.66
C LEU A 399 18.64 1.18 -9.44
N SER A 400 18.51 -0.14 -9.37
CA SER A 400 19.38 -1.05 -10.11
C SER A 400 19.28 -0.84 -11.62
N LYS A 401 18.05 -0.68 -12.15
CA LYS A 401 17.81 -0.50 -13.58
C LYS A 401 18.21 0.89 -14.09
N VAL A 402 18.23 1.91 -13.22
CA VAL A 402 18.75 3.26 -13.54
C VAL A 402 20.29 3.33 -13.46
N GLY A 403 20.96 2.30 -12.93
CA GLY A 403 22.42 2.27 -12.74
C GLY A 403 22.89 2.79 -11.38
N LEU A 404 21.97 3.01 -10.45
CA LEU A 404 22.21 3.55 -9.09
C LEU A 404 22.28 2.44 -8.03
N GLY A 405 22.72 1.24 -8.41
CA GLY A 405 22.82 0.09 -7.50
C GLY A 405 23.72 0.32 -6.26
N HIS A 406 24.60 1.33 -6.32
CA HIS A 406 25.43 1.77 -5.21
C HIS A 406 24.68 2.61 -4.15
N LEU A 407 23.43 3.00 -4.40
CA LEU A 407 22.55 3.71 -3.45
C LEU A 407 21.51 2.78 -2.80
N ILE A 408 21.77 1.46 -2.83
CA ILE A 408 20.92 0.41 -2.27
C ILE A 408 21.60 -0.18 -1.04
N ALA A 409 21.09 0.16 0.14
CA ALA A 409 21.56 -0.39 1.41
C ALA A 409 21.02 -1.82 1.66
N LYS A 410 21.77 -2.62 2.42
CA LYS A 410 21.35 -3.96 2.88
C LYS A 410 20.79 -3.96 4.31
N ASN A 411 20.99 -2.86 5.04
CA ASN A 411 20.57 -2.66 6.43
C ASN A 411 20.59 -1.15 6.76
N GLU A 412 20.10 -0.80 7.95
CA GLU A 412 19.98 0.59 8.40
C GLU A 412 21.31 1.33 8.51
N ASP A 413 22.40 0.65 8.87
CA ASP A 413 23.71 1.28 9.06
C ASP A 413 24.32 1.65 7.70
N GLU A 414 24.20 0.77 6.71
CA GLU A 414 24.57 1.05 5.31
C GLU A 414 23.66 2.14 4.72
N TYR A 415 22.36 2.19 5.06
CA TYR A 415 21.44 3.25 4.63
C TYR A 415 21.88 4.63 5.16
N VAL A 416 22.22 4.71 6.45
CA VAL A 416 22.81 5.93 7.04
C VAL A 416 24.12 6.28 6.32
N GLN A 417 25.03 5.31 6.15
CA GLN A 417 26.34 5.54 5.53
C GLN A 417 26.23 6.09 4.10
N LEU A 418 25.33 5.55 3.27
CA LEU A 418 25.11 6.02 1.90
C LEU A 418 24.55 7.45 1.87
N ALA A 419 23.62 7.78 2.76
CA ALA A 419 23.10 9.15 2.90
C ALA A 419 24.20 10.14 3.33
N LEU A 420 25.10 9.73 4.25
CA LEU A 420 26.24 10.52 4.67
C LEU A 420 27.29 10.71 3.55
N GLN A 421 27.54 9.68 2.75
CA GLN A 421 28.44 9.77 1.60
C GLN A 421 27.95 10.77 0.55
N LEU A 422 26.66 10.70 0.18
CA LEU A 422 26.05 11.70 -0.71
C LEU A 422 26.09 13.12 -0.13
N ALA A 423 25.89 13.27 1.18
CA ALA A 423 25.91 14.56 1.87
C ALA A 423 27.31 15.18 2.00
N SER A 424 28.37 14.36 1.92
CA SER A 424 29.75 14.81 2.14
C SER A 424 30.42 15.49 0.93
N ASP A 425 29.91 15.28 -0.29
CA ASP A 425 30.44 15.89 -1.51
C ASP A 425 29.33 16.53 -2.36
N VAL A 426 29.10 17.83 -2.11
CA VAL A 426 28.14 18.66 -2.84
C VAL A 426 28.48 18.75 -4.34
N THR A 427 29.75 18.61 -4.73
CA THR A 427 30.18 18.67 -6.14
C THR A 427 29.80 17.38 -6.87
N ALA A 428 30.07 16.22 -6.28
CA ALA A 428 29.59 14.94 -6.78
C ALA A 428 28.06 14.90 -6.84
N LEU A 429 27.39 15.45 -5.82
CA LEU A 429 25.93 15.54 -5.75
C LEU A 429 25.33 16.40 -6.88
N GLN A 430 25.94 17.55 -7.19
CA GLN A 430 25.59 18.38 -8.35
C GLN A 430 25.81 17.68 -9.69
N ASN A 431 26.91 16.94 -9.85
CA ASN A 431 27.20 16.20 -11.08
C ASN A 431 26.20 15.04 -11.29
N LEU A 432 25.88 14.31 -10.22
CA LEU A 432 24.84 13.29 -10.25
C LEU A 432 23.48 13.90 -10.60
N ARG A 433 23.07 14.98 -9.91
CA ARG A 433 21.82 15.70 -10.18
C ARG A 433 21.65 16.14 -11.63
N ALA A 434 22.71 16.68 -12.23
CA ALA A 434 22.71 17.10 -13.63
C ALA A 434 22.54 15.94 -14.64
N SER A 435 23.00 14.73 -14.29
CA SER A 435 22.93 13.55 -15.17
C SER A 435 21.69 12.67 -14.95
N LEU A 436 21.10 12.70 -13.76
CA LEU A 436 20.06 11.75 -13.33
C LEU A 436 18.82 11.67 -14.24
N ARG A 437 18.35 12.79 -14.80
CA ARG A 437 17.21 12.77 -15.75
C ARG A 437 17.54 12.01 -17.03
N ASP A 438 18.77 12.16 -17.53
CA ASP A 438 19.24 11.47 -18.74
C ASP A 438 19.43 9.97 -18.48
N LEU A 439 20.02 9.62 -17.33
CA LEU A 439 20.13 8.23 -16.86
C LEU A 439 18.74 7.57 -16.74
N MET A 440 17.78 8.22 -16.08
CA MET A 440 16.39 7.76 -15.99
C MET A 440 15.78 7.52 -17.37
N SER A 441 15.88 8.52 -18.26
CA SER A 441 15.24 8.51 -19.59
C SER A 441 15.81 7.43 -20.52
N LYS A 442 17.08 7.05 -20.33
CA LYS A 442 17.77 5.99 -21.10
C LYS A 442 17.70 4.61 -20.43
N SER A 443 17.20 4.53 -19.20
CA SER A 443 17.11 3.27 -18.45
C SER A 443 15.92 2.41 -18.91
N PRO A 444 15.94 1.08 -18.65
CA PRO A 444 14.78 0.21 -18.86
C PRO A 444 13.52 0.64 -18.08
N VAL A 445 13.64 1.51 -17.07
CA VAL A 445 12.48 2.05 -16.32
C VAL A 445 11.65 3.01 -17.17
N CYS A 446 12.22 3.66 -18.21
CA CYS A 446 11.48 4.55 -19.12
C CYS A 446 11.35 3.99 -20.56
N ASP A 447 11.84 2.76 -20.82
CA ASP A 447 11.84 2.15 -22.14
C ASP A 447 10.54 1.38 -22.43
N GLY A 448 9.53 2.12 -22.87
CA GLY A 448 8.21 1.56 -23.19
C GLY A 448 8.21 0.53 -24.33
N GLN A 449 9.16 0.58 -25.25
CA GLN A 449 9.21 -0.31 -26.42
C GLN A 449 9.82 -1.68 -26.07
N ASN A 450 10.89 -1.70 -25.28
CA ASN A 450 11.44 -2.96 -24.76
C ASN A 450 10.56 -3.53 -23.65
N PHE A 451 9.98 -2.69 -22.78
CA PHE A 451 9.02 -3.13 -21.77
C PHE A 451 7.83 -3.86 -22.38
N ILE A 452 7.18 -3.28 -23.42
CA ILE A 452 6.00 -3.91 -24.02
C ILE A 452 6.35 -5.23 -24.71
N SER A 453 7.53 -5.31 -25.33
CA SER A 453 8.01 -6.54 -26.00
C SER A 453 8.16 -7.69 -25.00
N GLY A 454 8.68 -7.39 -23.79
CA GLY A 454 8.74 -8.35 -22.68
C GLY A 454 7.34 -8.73 -22.17
N LEU A 455 6.45 -7.76 -21.98
CA LEU A 455 5.09 -7.98 -21.49
C LEU A 455 4.23 -8.81 -22.46
N GLU A 456 4.32 -8.52 -23.77
CA GLU A 456 3.66 -9.28 -24.84
C GLU A 456 4.16 -10.72 -24.91
N ALA A 457 5.48 -10.94 -24.80
CA ALA A 457 6.05 -12.28 -24.71
C ALA A 457 5.55 -13.05 -23.48
N THR A 458 5.43 -12.37 -22.33
CA THR A 458 4.83 -12.91 -21.11
C THR A 458 3.36 -13.29 -21.30
N TYR A 459 2.54 -12.41 -21.87
CA TYR A 459 1.13 -12.69 -22.18
C TYR A 459 0.97 -13.87 -23.15
N ARG A 460 1.80 -13.94 -24.21
CA ARG A 460 1.84 -15.09 -25.11
C ARG A 460 2.22 -16.39 -24.38
N GLY A 461 3.15 -16.32 -23.43
CA GLY A 461 3.52 -17.43 -22.56
C GLY A 461 2.36 -17.93 -21.69
N MET A 462 1.66 -17.02 -21.01
CA MET A 462 0.45 -17.33 -20.23
C MET A 462 -0.63 -17.98 -21.09
N TRP A 463 -0.90 -17.42 -22.26
CA TRP A 463 -1.92 -17.93 -23.19
C TRP A 463 -1.59 -19.32 -23.74
N ARG A 464 -0.32 -19.57 -24.11
CA ARG A 464 0.16 -20.89 -24.52
C ARG A 464 0.00 -21.95 -23.42
N ARG A 465 0.14 -21.58 -22.14
CA ARG A 465 -0.12 -22.46 -20.99
C ARG A 465 -1.61 -22.76 -20.85
N TYR A 466 -2.47 -21.75 -20.91
CA TYR A 466 -3.93 -21.91 -20.90
C TYR A 466 -4.43 -22.83 -22.02
N CYS A 467 -3.92 -22.67 -23.25
CA CYS A 467 -4.29 -23.53 -24.38
C CYS A 467 -3.93 -25.01 -24.14
N LYS A 468 -2.84 -25.29 -23.41
CA LYS A 468 -2.42 -26.63 -22.98
C LYS A 468 -3.15 -27.16 -21.75
N GLY A 469 -4.05 -26.36 -21.15
CA GLY A 469 -4.77 -26.71 -19.92
C GLY A 469 -4.02 -26.42 -18.62
N ASP A 470 -2.83 -25.82 -18.66
CA ASP A 470 -2.12 -25.38 -17.45
C ASP A 470 -2.63 -24.00 -17.01
N VAL A 471 -3.44 -24.01 -15.95
CA VAL A 471 -4.11 -22.83 -15.39
C VAL A 471 -3.86 -22.78 -13.88
N PRO A 472 -3.02 -21.87 -13.35
CA PRO A 472 -2.64 -21.83 -11.95
C PRO A 472 -3.82 -21.77 -10.97
N SER A 473 -4.80 -20.88 -11.22
CA SER A 473 -5.96 -20.72 -10.37
C SER A 473 -6.82 -22.00 -10.29
N SER A 474 -6.94 -22.76 -11.38
CA SER A 474 -7.65 -24.05 -11.37
C SER A 474 -6.97 -25.07 -10.45
N ARG A 475 -5.64 -25.22 -10.55
CA ARG A 475 -4.86 -26.14 -9.70
C ARG A 475 -5.01 -25.76 -8.22
N TYR A 476 -4.92 -24.46 -7.90
CA TYR A 476 -5.08 -23.97 -6.53
C TYR A 476 -6.51 -24.17 -6.01
N MET A 477 -7.55 -23.87 -6.79
CA MET A 477 -8.94 -24.11 -6.41
C MET A 477 -9.29 -25.60 -6.24
N GLU A 478 -8.65 -26.51 -6.97
CA GLU A 478 -8.77 -27.95 -6.72
C GLU A 478 -8.14 -28.38 -5.40
N MET A 479 -6.99 -27.81 -5.01
CA MET A 479 -6.40 -28.04 -3.68
C MET A 479 -7.33 -27.54 -2.58
N LEU A 480 -7.87 -26.32 -2.71
CA LEU A 480 -8.82 -25.74 -1.76
C LEU A 480 -10.09 -26.59 -1.58
N LYS A 481 -10.57 -27.26 -2.65
CA LYS A 481 -11.71 -28.19 -2.57
C LYS A 481 -11.36 -29.47 -1.81
N LYS A 482 -10.13 -29.97 -1.93
CA LYS A 482 -9.64 -31.16 -1.22
C LYS A 482 -9.40 -30.89 0.27
N GLU A 483 -8.90 -29.69 0.61
CA GLU A 483 -8.80 -29.21 2.01
C GLU A 483 -10.17 -28.96 2.68
N GLY A 484 -11.24 -28.87 1.88
CA GLY A 484 -12.57 -28.45 2.31
C GLY A 484 -13.54 -29.56 2.70
N VAL A 485 -13.09 -30.82 2.85
CA VAL A 485 -13.92 -31.96 3.26
C VAL A 485 -13.62 -32.31 4.73
N PRO A 486 -14.51 -31.96 5.69
CA PRO A 486 -14.55 -32.63 6.98
C PRO A 486 -15.08 -34.04 6.77
N GLU A 487 -14.42 -35.06 7.32
CA GLU A 487 -15.02 -36.39 7.43
C GLU A 487 -16.30 -36.28 8.27
N GLY A 488 -17.41 -36.77 7.71
CA GLY A 488 -18.72 -36.62 8.32
C GLY A 488 -18.87 -37.48 9.56
N VAL A 489 -19.21 -36.87 10.69
CA VAL A 489 -19.83 -37.59 11.81
C VAL A 489 -21.18 -38.10 11.35
N THR A 490 -21.25 -39.38 11.02
CA THR A 490 -22.51 -40.07 10.68
C THR A 490 -23.38 -40.16 11.93
N ASN A 491 -24.44 -39.35 11.99
CA ASN A 491 -25.51 -39.52 12.97
C ASN A 491 -26.27 -40.84 12.68
N GLU A 492 -25.89 -41.92 13.34
CA GLU A 492 -26.78 -43.07 13.47
C GLU A 492 -27.86 -42.81 14.50
N THR A 493 -29.11 -42.98 14.07
CA THR A 493 -30.31 -42.79 14.89
C THR A 493 -30.55 -43.96 15.84
N SER A 494 -30.76 -43.68 17.13
CA SER A 494 -31.45 -44.59 18.04
C SER A 494 -32.64 -43.89 18.70
N LYS A 495 -33.76 -44.63 18.81
CA LYS A 495 -35.09 -44.10 19.19
C LYS A 495 -35.20 -43.83 20.69
N PRO A 496 -36.11 -42.94 21.13
CA PRO A 496 -36.46 -42.81 22.54
C PRO A 496 -37.50 -43.87 22.96
N GLU A 497 -37.18 -44.70 23.94
CA GLU A 497 -38.18 -45.46 24.71
C GLU A 497 -38.37 -44.85 26.10
N ARG A 498 -39.62 -44.72 26.52
CA ARG A 498 -40.01 -44.43 27.91
C ARG A 498 -39.72 -45.67 28.76
N VAL A 499 -39.39 -45.48 30.04
CA VAL A 499 -40.14 -46.09 31.16
C VAL A 499 -39.74 -45.47 32.52
N THR A 500 -40.69 -45.58 33.45
CA THR A 500 -40.91 -44.93 34.76
C THR A 500 -39.82 -44.97 35.85
N MET A 501 -40.04 -44.08 36.82
CA MET A 501 -39.36 -43.90 38.11
C MET A 501 -39.13 -45.17 38.96
N SER A 502 -38.10 -45.12 39.81
CA SER A 502 -38.05 -45.79 41.11
C SER A 502 -37.55 -44.83 42.20
N LYS A 503 -37.87 -45.14 43.46
CA LYS A 503 -37.73 -44.29 44.66
C LYS A 503 -36.62 -44.80 45.61
N ASP A 504 -36.25 -43.94 46.57
CA ASP A 504 -35.65 -44.25 47.88
C ASP A 504 -34.20 -44.83 47.90
N THR A 505 -33.31 -44.62 48.91
CA THR A 505 -33.22 -43.71 50.09
C THR A 505 -31.75 -43.68 50.62
N SER A 506 -31.47 -42.84 51.64
CA SER A 506 -30.33 -42.87 52.60
C SER A 506 -28.99 -42.17 52.23
N SER A 507 -28.15 -41.63 53.15
CA SER A 507 -28.37 -40.85 54.40
C SER A 507 -27.02 -40.41 55.05
N VAL A 508 -26.86 -39.13 55.48
CA VAL A 508 -25.92 -38.62 56.55
C VAL A 508 -24.39 -38.75 56.27
N SER A 509 -23.43 -37.86 56.64
CA SER A 509 -23.29 -36.53 57.31
C SER A 509 -22.32 -35.63 56.49
N VAL A 510 -21.95 -34.35 56.73
CA VAL A 510 -22.13 -33.32 57.79
C VAL A 510 -21.08 -33.25 58.93
N GLU A 511 -20.06 -32.37 58.79
CA GLU A 511 -19.31 -31.50 59.76
C GLU A 511 -17.86 -31.22 59.28
N SER A 512 -17.13 -30.10 59.55
CA SER A 512 -17.44 -28.72 60.01
C SER A 512 -16.17 -27.80 59.91
N ASN A 513 -16.28 -26.50 60.26
CA ASN A 513 -15.24 -25.41 60.30
C ASN A 513 -14.85 -24.74 58.96
N GLY A 514 -14.72 -23.42 58.77
CA GLY A 514 -14.63 -22.22 59.65
C GLY A 514 -13.38 -21.39 59.24
N PHE A 515 -13.33 -20.05 59.06
CA PHE A 515 -14.09 -18.90 59.60
C PHE A 515 -14.00 -17.64 58.69
N ASN A 516 -14.77 -16.57 59.02
CA ASN A 516 -14.76 -15.21 58.43
C ASN A 516 -13.46 -14.40 58.80
N GLN A 517 -13.15 -13.15 58.37
CA GLN A 517 -14.03 -11.96 58.29
C GLN A 517 -13.37 -10.68 57.65
N ALA A 518 -14.10 -10.05 56.71
CA ALA A 518 -14.34 -8.60 56.44
C ALA A 518 -13.21 -7.49 56.36
N PRO A 519 -13.48 -6.33 55.71
CA PRO A 519 -12.47 -5.35 55.24
C PRO A 519 -12.46 -4.00 55.99
N LEU A 520 -11.60 -3.05 55.58
CA LEU A 520 -11.56 -1.67 56.10
C LEU A 520 -11.19 -0.60 55.04
N SER A 521 -11.48 0.66 55.38
CA SER A 521 -11.68 1.82 54.49
C SER A 521 -10.68 2.97 54.68
N THR A 522 -10.80 4.01 53.85
CA THR A 522 -10.09 5.31 53.89
C THR A 522 -10.15 6.05 55.24
N PRO A 523 -9.16 6.93 55.50
CA PRO A 523 -9.45 8.24 56.10
C PRO A 523 -8.70 9.43 55.44
N ASN A 524 -8.99 10.65 55.91
CA ASN A 524 -8.54 11.94 55.36
C ASN A 524 -8.26 12.96 56.51
N LEU A 525 -7.33 13.91 56.28
CA LEU A 525 -7.20 15.27 56.90
C LEU A 525 -6.65 15.57 58.34
N THR A 526 -5.93 16.71 58.43
CA THR A 526 -5.61 17.65 59.58
C THR A 526 -4.63 17.19 60.70
N THR A 527 -3.77 18.02 61.37
CA THR A 527 -3.49 19.50 61.44
C THR A 527 -2.16 19.84 62.18
N SER A 528 -1.44 20.93 61.81
CA SER A 528 -0.67 21.93 62.64
C SER A 528 0.29 22.76 61.73
N GLU A 529 0.23 24.09 61.61
CA GLU A 529 0.88 25.15 62.45
C GLU A 529 2.43 25.03 62.50
N ASP A 530 3.27 26.08 62.31
CA ASP A 530 3.03 27.53 62.34
C ASP A 530 4.15 28.41 61.67
N ASN A 531 3.95 29.75 61.65
CA ASN A 531 4.91 30.89 61.45
C ASN A 531 5.30 31.43 60.04
N GLU A 532 4.69 32.59 59.72
CA GLU A 532 5.26 33.91 59.32
C GLU A 532 6.77 34.02 58.92
N ASN A 533 7.17 34.79 57.89
CA ASN A 533 7.04 36.25 57.90
C ASN A 533 7.20 36.98 56.53
N GLN A 534 6.79 38.25 56.56
CA GLN A 534 6.47 39.28 55.56
C GLN A 534 7.53 39.75 54.51
N SER A 535 6.98 40.15 53.34
CA SER A 535 7.25 41.41 52.58
C SER A 535 8.61 41.62 51.87
N SER A 536 8.78 42.44 50.82
CA SER A 536 7.92 43.41 50.09
C SER A 536 8.30 43.35 48.59
N GLN A 537 7.41 43.56 47.60
CA GLN A 537 7.02 44.87 46.99
C GLN A 537 8.22 45.81 46.68
N THR A 538 8.33 46.50 45.53
CA THR A 538 7.27 47.00 44.62
C THR A 538 7.81 47.31 43.21
N THR A 539 6.92 47.26 42.19
CA THR A 539 6.78 48.13 40.98
C THR A 539 7.96 49.03 40.52
N ASN A 540 8.16 49.32 39.22
CA ASN A 540 7.11 49.85 38.36
C ASN A 540 7.41 49.82 36.84
N SER A 541 6.29 49.87 36.13
CA SER A 541 6.01 50.08 34.71
C SER A 541 6.81 51.15 33.93
N GLY A 542 6.80 50.98 32.60
CA GLY A 542 7.18 51.98 31.60
C GLY A 542 6.56 51.60 30.24
N LYS A 543 5.78 52.49 29.64
CA LYS A 543 4.96 52.25 28.43
C LYS A 543 5.32 53.28 27.35
N LEU A 544 4.96 52.98 26.10
CA LEU A 544 5.14 53.81 24.89
C LEU A 544 6.59 53.84 24.39
N SER A 545 6.87 53.85 23.08
CA SER A 545 6.02 54.19 21.92
C SER A 545 5.85 53.07 20.90
#